data_AF-A0A4R3NT96-F1
#
_entry.id   AF-A0A4R3NT96-F1
#
_cell.length_a   1.000
_cell.length_b   1.000
_cell.length_c   1.000
_cell.angle_alpha   90.00
_cell.angle_beta   90.00
_cell.angle_gamma   90.00
#
_symmetry.space_group_name_H-M   'P 1'
#
loop_
_entity.id
_entity.type
_entity.pdbx_description
1 polymer ?
#
loop_
_entity_poly.entity_id
_entity_poly.type
_entity_poly.pdbx_seq_one_letter_code
_entity_poly.pdbx_strand_id
1 'polypeptide(L)' 'MTETKQVKLSKLFKNGKWIGYCLTVDGQMLSAQRQLSINSTPLGANNSIDVEFAWLESMVTDAPDIHLKS' A
#
# COMPACT_ATOMS: atom_id res chain seq x y z
N MET A 1 -21.52 -1.64 11.64
CA MET A 1 -20.15 -1.15 11.91
C MET A 1 -19.48 -0.98 10.56
N THR A 2 -18.87 0.16 10.28
CA THR A 2 -18.05 0.32 9.07
C THR A 2 -16.77 -0.48 9.28
N GLU A 3 -16.64 -1.62 8.61
CA GLU A 3 -15.38 -2.35 8.60
C GLU A 3 -14.31 -1.44 8.02
N THR A 4 -13.32 -1.07 8.85
CA THR A 4 -12.23 -0.21 8.42
C THR A 4 -11.35 -1.01 7.48
N LYS A 5 -11.28 -0.59 6.21
CA LYS A 5 -10.34 -1.17 5.25
C LYS A 5 -8.93 -0.98 5.75
N GLN A 6 -8.17 -2.07 5.83
CA GLN A 6 -6.80 -2.08 6.31
C GLN A 6 -5.84 -2.17 5.13
N VAL A 7 -4.87 -1.24 5.07
CA VAL A 7 -3.72 -1.37 4.19
C VAL A 7 -2.80 -2.46 4.74
N LYS A 8 -2.39 -3.41 3.90
CA LYS A 8 -1.52 -4.53 4.28
C LYS A 8 -0.30 -4.62 3.38
N LEU A 9 0.84 -4.98 3.95
CA LEU A 9 2.03 -5.37 3.19
C LEU A 9 1.90 -6.85 2.77
N SER A 10 1.75 -7.09 1.47
CA SER A 10 1.54 -8.43 0.92
C SER A 10 2.73 -8.91 0.10
N LYS A 11 2.99 -10.23 0.12
CA LYS A 11 4.01 -10.85 -0.73
C LYS A 11 3.54 -10.88 -2.17
N LEU A 12 4.38 -10.39 -3.09
CA LEU A 12 4.14 -10.46 -4.52
C LEU A 12 4.78 -11.72 -5.10
N PHE A 13 4.01 -12.47 -5.89
CA PHE A 13 4.48 -13.66 -6.58
C PHE A 13 4.28 -13.53 -8.08
N LYS A 14 5.26 -13.96 -8.87
CA LYS A 14 5.19 -14.06 -10.33
C LYS A 14 5.61 -15.47 -10.73
N ASN A 15 4.73 -16.19 -11.41
CA ASN A 15 4.94 -17.60 -11.81
C ASN A 15 5.35 -18.50 -10.61
N GLY A 16 4.67 -18.34 -9.47
CA GLY A 16 4.95 -19.09 -8.24
C GLY A 16 6.22 -18.67 -7.49
N LYS A 17 7.03 -17.75 -8.04
CA LYS A 17 8.23 -17.23 -7.39
C LYS A 17 7.93 -15.94 -6.66
N TRP A 18 8.42 -15.82 -5.43
CA TRP A 18 8.36 -14.57 -4.67
C TRP A 18 9.27 -13.52 -5.32
N ILE A 19 8.75 -12.32 -5.56
CA ILE A 19 9.46 -11.22 -6.23
C ILE A 19 9.51 -9.93 -5.41
N GLY A 20 8.94 -9.91 -4.21
CA GLY A 20 8.98 -8.75 -3.32
C GLY A 20 7.67 -8.52 -2.58
N TYR A 21 7.38 -7.26 -2.29
CA TYR A 21 6.19 -6.86 -1.56
C TYR A 21 5.44 -5.73 -2.27
N CYS A 22 4.14 -5.61 -2.00
CA CYS A 22 3.31 -4.48 -2.40
C CYS A 22 2.30 -4.15 -1.29
N LEU A 23 1.79 -2.91 -1.29
CA LEU A 23 0.64 -2.55 -0.47
C LEU A 23 -0.64 -3.03 -1.11
N THR A 24 -1.53 -3.59 -0.29
CA THR A 24 -2.85 -4.07 -0.71
C THR A 24 -3.94 -3.58 0.22
N VAL A 25 -5.16 -3.49 -0.31
CA VAL A 25 -6.40 -3.31 0.45
C VAL A 25 -7.36 -4.40 -0.03
N ASP A 26 -7.98 -5.12 0.91
CA ASP A 26 -8.92 -6.21 0.59
C ASP A 26 -8.35 -7.26 -0.39
N GLY A 27 -7.04 -7.53 -0.30
CA GLY A 27 -6.34 -8.49 -1.16
C GLY A 27 -6.00 -7.97 -2.57
N GLN A 28 -6.33 -6.72 -2.88
CA GLN A 28 -6.00 -6.09 -4.16
C GLN A 28 -4.82 -5.13 -4.02
N MET A 29 -3.90 -5.17 -4.98
CA MET A 29 -2.75 -4.28 -5.01
C MET A 29 -3.20 -2.82 -5.26
N LEU A 30 -2.68 -1.88 -4.46
CA LEU A 30 -2.88 -0.46 -4.75
C LEU A 30 -2.20 -0.11 -6.08
N SER A 31 -2.93 0.53 -6.99
CA SER A 31 -2.46 0.83 -8.32
C SER A 31 -1.31 1.84 -8.31
N ALA A 32 -0.51 1.83 -9.38
CA ALA A 32 0.58 2.76 -9.64
C ALA A 32 1.71 2.83 -8.58
N GLN A 33 1.85 1.81 -7.73
CA GLN A 33 3.07 1.63 -6.95
C GLN A 33 4.27 1.47 -7.90
N ARG A 34 5.23 2.39 -7.82
CA ARG A 34 6.48 2.37 -8.59
C ARG A 34 7.62 1.74 -7.80
N GLN A 35 7.71 2.13 -6.54
CA GLN A 35 8.77 1.68 -5.64
C GLN A 35 8.20 1.42 -4.26
N LEU A 36 8.74 0.37 -3.61
CA LEU A 36 8.48 0.07 -2.21
C LEU A 36 9.81 -0.27 -1.55
N SER A 37 10.14 0.43 -0.47
CA SER A 37 11.34 0.22 0.33
C SER A 37 10.91 -0.16 1.74
N ILE A 38 11.48 -1.25 2.27
CA ILE A 38 11.22 -1.71 3.63
C ILE A 38 12.43 -1.37 4.47
N ASN A 39 12.26 -0.46 5.42
CA ASN A 39 13.28 -0.16 6.40
C ASN A 39 12.95 -0.93 7.66
N SER A 40 13.82 -1.83 8.08
CA SER A 40 13.62 -2.59 9.32
C SER A 40 14.85 -2.51 10.20
N THR A 41 14.62 -2.37 11.50
CA THR A 41 15.69 -2.37 12.51
C THR A 41 15.64 -3.66 13.31
N PRO A 42 16.78 -4.11 13.89
CA PRO A 42 16.76 -5.15 14.91
C PRO A 42 15.73 -4.81 15.99
N LEU A 43 14.94 -5.80 16.42
CA LEU A 43 13.86 -5.67 17.41
C LEU A 43 12.62 -4.86 16.97
N GLY A 44 12.56 -4.38 15.73
CA GLY A 44 11.35 -3.81 15.14
C GLY A 44 10.93 -2.43 15.66
N ALA A 45 11.76 -1.78 16.47
CA ALA A 45 11.42 -0.49 17.09
C ALA A 45 11.17 0.63 16.07
N ASN A 46 11.82 0.60 14.90
CA ASN A 46 11.72 1.65 13.88
C ASN A 46 11.45 1.05 12.48
N ASN A 47 10.58 0.05 12.39
CA ASN A 47 10.20 -0.50 11.10
C ASN A 47 9.30 0.49 10.33
N SER A 48 9.66 0.80 9.10
CA SER A 48 8.87 1.65 8.21
C SER A 48 8.82 1.08 6.79
N ILE A 49 7.87 1.59 6.01
CA ILE A 49 7.74 1.28 4.60
C ILE A 49 7.62 2.61 3.88
N ASP A 50 8.53 2.87 2.95
CA ASP A 50 8.44 4.00 2.03
C ASP A 50 7.88 3.50 0.71
N VAL A 51 6.86 4.17 0.19
CA VAL A 51 6.22 3.81 -1.08
C VAL A 51 6.11 5.03 -1.97
N GLU A 52 6.55 4.88 -3.22
CA GLU A 52 6.34 5.86 -4.27
C GLU A 52 5.18 5.42 -5.16
N PHE A 53 4.19 6.28 -5.30
CA PHE A 53 3.09 6.11 -6.25
C PHE A 53 3.29 7.05 -7.44
N ALA A 54 3.05 6.54 -8.65
CA ALA A 54 2.85 7.40 -9.80
C ALA A 54 1.50 8.10 -9.63
N TRP A 55 1.50 9.42 -9.68
CA TRP A 55 0.25 10.15 -9.84
C TRP A 55 -0.24 10.05 -11.28
N LEU A 56 -1.53 9.76 -11.44
CA LEU A 56 -2.24 9.78 -12.71
C LEU A 56 -3.49 10.64 -12.53
N GLU A 57 -3.85 11.45 -13.52
CA GLU A 57 -5.02 12.33 -13.46
C GLU A 57 -6.30 11.54 -13.13
N SER A 58 -6.43 10.32 -13.66
CA SER A 58 -7.54 9.40 -13.39
C SER A 58 -7.68 8.97 -11.92
N MET A 59 -6.68 9.22 -11.07
CA MET A 59 -6.76 8.92 -9.63
C MET A 59 -7.51 10.00 -8.85
N VAL A 60 -7.62 11.20 -9.41
CA VAL A 60 -8.27 12.34 -8.76
C VAL A 60 -9.58 12.72 -9.44
N THR A 61 -9.78 12.31 -10.70
CA THR A 61 -11.10 12.40 -11.34
C THR A 61 -12.09 11.51 -10.59
N ASP A 62 -13.16 12.10 -10.05
CA ASP A 62 -14.23 11.42 -9.31
C ASP A 62 -13.79 10.72 -8.00
N ALA A 63 -12.64 11.10 -7.44
CA ALA A 63 -12.22 10.59 -6.14
C ALA A 63 -13.12 11.14 -5.02
N PRO A 64 -13.58 10.31 -4.06
CA PRO A 64 -14.39 10.78 -2.96
C PRO A 64 -13.57 11.62 -1.97
N ASP A 65 -14.13 12.73 -1.52
CA ASP A 65 -13.57 13.50 -0.41
C ASP A 65 -13.68 12.71 0.90
N ILE A 66 -12.58 12.68 1.66
CA ILE A 66 -12.53 12.06 2.99
C ILE A 66 -12.55 13.17 4.04
N HIS A 67 -13.64 13.27 4.78
CA HIS A 67 -13.77 14.20 5.90
C HIS A 67 -13.46 13.48 7.22
N LEU A 68 -12.39 13.91 7.89
CA LEU A 68 -12.09 13.46 9.24
C LEU A 68 -13.07 14.11 10.23
N LYS A 69 -13.61 13.31 11.15
CA LYS A 69 -14.41 13.85 12.25
C LYS A 69 -13.46 14.56 13.23
N SER A 70 -13.77 15.82 13.52
CA SER A 70 -13.21 16.59 14.64
C SER A 70 -13.55 15.97 15.98
#